data_AF-A0A7J8CRA1-F1
#
_entry.id   AF-A0A7J8CRA1-F1
#
_cell.length_a   1.000
_cell.length_b   1.000
_cell.length_c   1.000
_cell.angle_alpha   90.00
_cell.angle_beta   90.00
_cell.angle_gamma   90.00
#
_symmetry.space_group_name_H-M   'P 1'
#
loop_
_entity.id
_entity.type
_entity.pdbx_description
1 polymer ?
#
loop_
_entity_poly.entity_id
_entity_poly.type
_entity_poly.pdbx_seq_one_letter_code
_entity_poly.pdbx_strand_id
1 'polypeptide(L)'
;MQEDNSSFSLLLDLLSELYQKQPKIGYHLLYYLRASKAAAGKMNLYESFAQATQLGDLHTCLMMDMKACQEDDVRLLCHLTPSIYTEFPDETLRSGELLNMIVAVIDSAQLQELVCHVMMGNLVMFRKDSVLNILIQSLDWETFEQYCAWQLFLAHNIPLETIIPILQHLKYKEHPEALSCLLLQLRREKPSEEMVKMVLSRPCHPDDQFTTSILRHWCMKHDELLAEHIKSLLIKNNSLPRKRQSLRSSSSKLAQLTLEQILEHLDNLRLNLTNTKQNFFSQTPILQALQHVQASCDEAHKMKFSDLFSLAEEYEDSSTKPPKSRRKAALSSPRSRKNATQPPNAEEESGSSSASEEEDTKPKPTKRKRKGSSAVGSDSD
;
A
#
# COMPACT_ATOMS: atom_id res chain seq x y z
N MET A 1 29.69 1.19 -43.57
CA MET A 1 29.51 0.79 -42.15
C MET A 1 30.54 1.40 -41.23
N GLN A 2 31.85 1.19 -41.41
CA GLN A 2 32.86 1.83 -40.55
C GLN A 2 33.00 3.34 -40.79
N GLU A 3 32.91 3.80 -42.04
CA GLU A 3 33.02 5.22 -42.41
C GLU A 3 31.80 6.07 -42.00
N ASP A 4 30.62 5.44 -41.87
CA ASP A 4 29.41 6.11 -41.38
C ASP A 4 29.53 6.45 -39.89
N ASN A 5 30.16 5.57 -39.09
CA ASN A 5 30.39 5.82 -37.67
C ASN A 5 31.44 6.92 -37.42
N SER A 6 32.52 6.98 -38.20
CA SER A 6 33.54 8.03 -38.03
C SER A 6 33.05 9.41 -38.47
N SER A 7 32.22 9.47 -39.53
CA SER A 7 31.57 10.72 -39.94
C SER A 7 30.46 11.15 -38.98
N PHE A 8 29.72 10.23 -38.36
CA PHE A 8 28.79 10.53 -37.28
C PHE A 8 29.51 11.02 -36.01
N SER A 9 30.62 10.39 -35.60
CA SER A 9 31.43 10.82 -34.45
C SER A 9 31.90 12.27 -34.58
N LEU A 10 32.41 12.66 -35.76
CA LEU A 10 32.90 14.02 -36.01
C LEU A 10 31.80 15.10 -35.85
N LEU A 11 30.54 14.73 -36.07
CA LEU A 11 29.38 15.62 -35.85
C LEU A 11 28.99 15.69 -34.36
N LEU A 12 29.18 14.62 -33.60
CA LEU A 12 29.03 14.63 -32.13
C LEU A 12 30.14 15.43 -31.46
N ASP A 13 31.38 15.35 -31.95
CA ASP A 13 32.51 16.16 -31.47
C ASP A 13 32.21 17.67 -31.62
N LEU A 14 31.67 18.07 -32.77
CA LEU A 14 31.22 19.45 -33.03
C LEU A 14 30.08 19.87 -32.09
N LEU A 15 29.09 19.00 -31.85
CA LEU A 15 28.01 19.26 -30.90
C LEU A 15 28.52 19.37 -29.45
N SER A 16 29.51 18.56 -29.06
CA SER A 16 30.15 18.61 -27.74
C SER A 16 30.91 19.92 -27.52
N GLU A 17 31.70 20.38 -28.49
CA GLU A 17 32.34 21.70 -28.42
C GLU A 17 31.31 22.84 -28.39
N LEU A 18 30.21 22.76 -29.14
CA LEU A 18 29.14 23.76 -29.06
C LEU A 18 28.46 23.75 -27.68
N TYR A 19 28.23 22.59 -27.06
CA TYR A 19 27.63 22.46 -25.72
C TYR A 19 28.50 23.10 -24.64
N GLN A 20 29.83 22.92 -24.72
CA GLN A 20 30.79 23.61 -23.85
C GLN A 20 30.74 25.14 -23.94
N LYS A 21 30.33 25.72 -25.09
CA LYS A 21 30.22 27.18 -25.25
C LYS A 21 28.80 27.71 -25.00
N GLN A 22 27.79 26.86 -25.20
CA GLN A 22 26.38 27.18 -25.02
C GLN A 22 25.62 25.94 -24.53
N PRO A 23 25.46 25.74 -23.20
CA PRO A 23 24.83 24.54 -22.66
C PRO A 23 23.37 24.39 -23.12
N LYS A 24 22.68 25.50 -23.41
CA LYS A 24 21.26 25.51 -23.83
C LYS A 24 20.96 24.68 -25.09
N ILE A 25 21.98 24.31 -25.87
CA ILE A 25 21.76 23.44 -27.04
C ILE A 25 21.32 22.03 -26.66
N GLY A 26 21.62 21.52 -25.46
CA GLY A 26 21.30 20.15 -25.08
C GLY A 26 19.80 19.93 -24.88
N TYR A 27 19.13 20.79 -24.09
CA TYR A 27 17.66 20.75 -24.03
C TYR A 27 16.99 21.18 -25.35
N HIS A 28 17.63 22.01 -26.18
CA HIS A 28 17.14 22.28 -27.53
C HIS A 28 17.30 21.08 -28.48
N LEU A 29 18.30 20.20 -28.27
CA LEU A 29 18.42 18.92 -28.96
C LEU A 29 17.30 17.96 -28.51
N LEU A 30 17.00 17.86 -27.21
CA LEU A 30 15.84 17.13 -26.69
C LEU A 30 14.53 17.62 -27.33
N TYR A 31 14.35 18.94 -27.45
CA TYR A 31 13.21 19.53 -28.17
C TYR A 31 13.18 19.17 -29.65
N TYR A 32 14.32 19.25 -30.36
CA TYR A 32 14.38 18.85 -31.76
C TYR A 32 14.01 17.37 -31.96
N LEU A 33 14.55 16.47 -31.13
CA LEU A 33 14.25 15.03 -31.18
C LEU A 33 12.76 14.75 -30.91
N ARG A 34 12.15 15.48 -29.96
CA ARG A 34 10.73 15.38 -29.56
C ARG A 34 9.74 16.02 -30.55
N ALA A 35 10.14 17.07 -31.28
CA ALA A 35 9.26 17.84 -32.15
C ALA A 35 9.44 17.52 -33.66
N SER A 36 10.62 17.07 -34.08
CA SER A 36 10.91 16.82 -35.49
C SER A 36 10.40 15.44 -35.94
N LYS A 37 9.50 15.43 -36.93
CA LYS A 37 9.06 14.19 -37.59
C LYS A 37 10.20 13.39 -38.24
N ALA A 38 11.33 14.03 -38.54
CA ALA A 38 12.53 13.36 -39.06
C ALA A 38 13.39 12.71 -37.95
N ALA A 39 13.12 13.02 -36.67
CA ALA A 39 13.81 12.52 -35.49
C ALA A 39 12.95 11.61 -34.59
N ALA A 40 11.68 11.36 -34.96
CA ALA A 40 10.81 10.45 -34.24
C ALA A 40 11.45 9.05 -34.09
N GLY A 41 11.48 8.53 -32.85
CA GLY A 41 12.12 7.26 -32.51
C GLY A 41 13.66 7.27 -32.55
N LYS A 42 14.29 8.44 -32.36
CA LYS A 42 15.76 8.62 -32.36
C LYS A 42 16.29 9.27 -31.09
N MET A 43 15.63 9.13 -29.94
CA MET A 43 16.07 9.78 -28.69
C MET A 43 17.46 9.30 -28.24
N ASN A 44 17.88 8.09 -28.63
CA ASN A 44 19.24 7.55 -28.44
C ASN A 44 20.38 8.42 -29.04
N LEU A 45 20.07 9.36 -29.94
CA LEU A 45 21.06 10.38 -30.35
C LEU A 45 21.47 11.28 -29.19
N TYR A 46 20.58 11.52 -28.22
CA TYR A 46 20.90 12.26 -27.00
C TYR A 46 21.84 11.46 -26.07
N GLU A 47 21.69 10.13 -25.99
CA GLU A 47 22.64 9.25 -25.28
C GLU A 47 24.04 9.35 -25.88
N SER A 48 24.11 9.28 -27.22
CA SER A 48 25.36 9.40 -27.98
C SER A 48 26.00 10.78 -27.81
N PHE A 49 25.18 11.84 -27.77
CA PHE A 49 25.61 13.21 -27.48
C PHE A 49 26.13 13.34 -26.04
N ALA A 50 25.39 12.88 -25.03
CA ALA A 50 25.78 12.97 -23.63
C ALA A 50 27.11 12.24 -23.35
N GLN A 51 27.31 11.06 -23.93
CA GLN A 51 28.57 10.30 -23.87
C GLN A 51 29.75 11.03 -24.57
N ALA A 52 29.48 11.88 -25.57
CA ALA A 52 30.48 12.71 -26.23
C ALA A 52 30.76 14.05 -25.50
N THR A 53 29.93 14.44 -24.51
CA THR A 53 30.23 15.61 -23.66
C THR A 53 31.34 15.30 -22.66
N GLN A 54 31.97 16.34 -22.10
CA GLN A 54 32.96 16.20 -21.02
C GLN A 54 32.40 15.59 -19.72
N LEU A 55 31.07 15.44 -19.59
CA LEU A 55 30.44 14.78 -18.44
C LEU A 55 30.56 13.25 -18.53
N GLY A 56 30.55 12.68 -19.74
CA GLY A 56 30.62 11.23 -19.98
C GLY A 56 29.42 10.41 -19.45
N ASP A 57 28.40 11.06 -18.89
CA ASP A 57 27.24 10.44 -18.24
C ASP A 57 25.93 11.04 -18.77
N LEU A 58 24.99 10.16 -19.12
CA LEU A 58 23.64 10.51 -19.55
C LEU A 58 22.82 11.16 -18.44
N HIS A 59 22.89 10.66 -17.21
CA HIS A 59 22.02 11.12 -16.12
C HIS A 59 22.36 12.56 -15.71
N THR A 60 23.64 12.85 -15.47
CA THR A 60 24.13 14.19 -15.14
C THR A 60 23.86 15.18 -16.27
N CYS A 61 24.09 14.79 -17.53
CA CYS A 61 23.80 15.65 -18.69
C CYS A 61 22.30 15.96 -18.79
N LEU A 62 21.44 14.95 -18.64
CA LEU A 62 19.98 15.10 -18.66
C LEU A 62 19.47 15.98 -17.51
N MET A 63 19.99 15.82 -16.29
CA MET A 63 19.60 16.66 -15.16
C MET A 63 20.04 18.11 -15.37
N MET A 64 21.25 18.36 -15.89
CA MET A 64 21.73 19.71 -16.21
C MET A 64 20.92 20.38 -17.33
N ASP A 65 20.61 19.66 -18.40
CA ASP A 65 19.79 20.18 -19.50
C ASP A 65 18.36 20.47 -19.06
N MET A 66 17.74 19.57 -18.29
CA MET A 66 16.39 19.79 -17.77
C MET A 66 16.36 20.93 -16.73
N LYS A 67 17.43 21.14 -15.95
CA LYS A 67 17.56 22.31 -15.07
C LYS A 67 17.68 23.62 -15.84
N ALA A 68 18.47 23.66 -16.92
CA ALA A 68 18.56 24.83 -17.79
C ALA A 68 17.21 25.12 -18.49
N CYS A 69 16.52 24.08 -18.97
CA CYS A 69 15.18 24.19 -19.53
C CYS A 69 14.16 24.73 -18.51
N GLN A 70 14.24 24.29 -17.25
CA GLN A 70 13.42 24.78 -16.14
C GLN A 70 13.65 26.27 -15.86
N GLU A 71 14.90 26.74 -15.92
CA GLU A 71 15.26 28.16 -15.70
C GLU A 71 14.86 29.07 -16.88
N ASP A 72 14.87 28.56 -18.12
CA ASP A 72 14.61 29.34 -19.33
C ASP A 72 13.15 29.31 -19.83
N ASP A 73 12.50 28.13 -19.86
CA ASP A 73 11.15 27.95 -20.38
C ASP A 73 10.41 26.76 -19.73
N VAL A 74 9.71 27.05 -18.64
CA VAL A 74 8.84 26.10 -17.91
C VAL A 74 7.78 25.45 -18.82
N ARG A 75 7.32 26.14 -19.88
CA ARG A 75 6.33 25.59 -20.82
C ARG A 75 6.98 24.55 -21.73
N LEU A 76 8.22 24.78 -22.15
CA LEU A 76 9.02 23.79 -22.86
C LEU A 76 9.33 22.58 -21.95
N LEU A 77 9.70 22.81 -20.68
CA LEU A 77 9.91 21.74 -19.68
C LEU A 77 8.69 20.80 -19.60
N CYS A 78 7.48 21.35 -19.41
CA CYS A 78 6.24 20.57 -19.37
C CYS A 78 5.98 19.81 -20.68
N HIS A 79 6.30 20.43 -21.83
CA HIS A 79 6.11 19.83 -23.15
C HIS A 79 7.10 18.69 -23.48
N LEU A 80 8.25 18.64 -22.81
CA LEU A 80 9.27 17.59 -22.92
C LEU A 80 9.09 16.47 -21.88
N THR A 81 8.60 16.80 -20.68
CA THR A 81 8.45 15.88 -19.54
C THR A 81 7.88 14.49 -19.93
N PRO A 82 6.76 14.35 -20.67
CA PRO A 82 6.24 13.06 -21.14
C PRO A 82 7.27 12.19 -21.88
N SER A 83 7.99 12.77 -22.85
CA SER A 83 9.00 12.06 -23.63
C SER A 83 10.26 11.73 -22.82
N ILE A 84 10.69 12.61 -21.92
CA ILE A 84 11.91 12.40 -21.12
C ILE A 84 11.73 11.22 -20.15
N TYR A 85 10.59 11.13 -19.47
CA TYR A 85 10.25 9.98 -18.62
C TYR A 85 9.96 8.68 -19.39
N THR A 86 9.61 8.76 -20.68
CA THR A 86 9.32 7.59 -21.51
C THR A 86 10.57 6.98 -22.14
N GLU A 87 11.49 7.82 -22.64
CA GLU A 87 12.71 7.38 -23.34
C GLU A 87 13.86 7.11 -22.34
N PHE A 88 13.92 7.82 -21.21
CA PHE A 88 14.96 7.67 -20.16
C PHE A 88 14.38 7.26 -18.79
N PRO A 89 13.62 6.14 -18.69
CA PRO A 89 12.91 5.76 -17.48
C PRO A 89 13.87 5.35 -16.34
N ASP A 90 15.06 4.84 -16.64
CA ASP A 90 16.03 4.42 -15.63
C ASP A 90 16.80 5.61 -15.03
N GLU A 91 16.93 6.70 -15.76
CA GLU A 91 17.63 7.92 -15.33
C GLU A 91 16.68 8.85 -14.56
N THR A 92 15.37 8.77 -14.83
CA THR A 92 14.35 9.70 -14.34
C THR A 92 13.48 9.15 -13.21
N LEU A 93 13.31 7.82 -13.09
CA LEU A 93 12.44 7.20 -12.09
C LEU A 93 13.18 6.68 -10.84
N ARG A 94 14.51 6.81 -10.79
CA ARG A 94 15.34 6.36 -9.66
C ARG A 94 15.48 7.40 -8.54
N SER A 95 15.36 8.70 -8.84
CA SER A 95 15.53 9.81 -7.90
C SER A 95 14.36 10.80 -7.98
N GLY A 96 14.09 11.54 -6.90
CA GLY A 96 13.12 12.63 -6.88
C GLY A 96 13.59 13.92 -7.59
N GLU A 97 14.84 14.00 -8.05
CA GLU A 97 15.44 15.22 -8.62
C GLU A 97 14.65 15.84 -9.79
N LEU A 98 14.36 15.07 -10.84
CA LEU A 98 13.58 15.60 -11.98
C LEU A 98 12.14 15.94 -11.59
N LEU A 99 11.55 15.18 -10.64
CA LEU A 99 10.22 15.49 -10.11
C LEU A 99 10.24 16.81 -9.36
N ASN A 100 11.22 17.06 -8.48
CA ASN A 100 11.39 18.33 -7.76
C ASN A 100 11.59 19.50 -8.74
N MET A 101 12.49 19.35 -9.72
CA MET A 101 12.69 20.37 -10.77
C MET A 101 11.39 20.72 -11.50
N ILE A 102 10.49 19.77 -11.73
CA ILE A 102 9.18 20.06 -12.32
C ILE A 102 8.25 20.74 -11.30
N VAL A 103 8.03 20.15 -10.12
CA VAL A 103 7.03 20.66 -9.17
C VAL A 103 7.37 22.03 -8.56
N ALA A 104 8.65 22.42 -8.58
CA ALA A 104 9.14 23.73 -8.11
C ALA A 104 8.75 24.93 -8.99
N VAL A 105 8.31 24.71 -10.24
CA VAL A 105 8.04 25.80 -11.20
C VAL A 105 6.70 25.71 -11.93
N ILE A 106 6.02 24.56 -11.93
CA ILE A 106 4.74 24.41 -12.63
C ILE A 106 3.63 25.26 -11.99
N ASP A 107 2.71 25.76 -12.81
CA ASP A 107 1.43 26.28 -12.36
C ASP A 107 0.35 25.17 -12.23
N SER A 108 -0.84 25.54 -11.76
CA SER A 108 -1.95 24.60 -11.56
C SER A 108 -2.58 24.07 -12.85
N ALA A 109 -2.44 24.78 -13.99
CA ALA A 109 -2.88 24.30 -15.30
C ALA A 109 -1.86 23.31 -15.89
N GLN A 110 -0.57 23.60 -15.75
CA GLN A 110 0.52 22.68 -16.11
C GLN A 110 0.48 21.39 -15.28
N LEU A 111 0.20 21.48 -13.97
CA LEU A 111 -0.08 20.32 -13.12
C LEU A 111 -1.26 19.49 -13.67
N GLN A 112 -2.36 20.15 -14.06
CA GLN A 112 -3.53 19.48 -14.63
C GLN A 112 -3.23 18.83 -15.99
N GLU A 113 -2.40 19.44 -16.84
CA GLU A 113 -1.93 18.85 -18.10
C GLU A 113 -1.06 17.60 -17.83
N LEU A 114 -0.11 17.67 -16.89
CA LEU A 114 0.72 16.52 -16.49
C LEU A 114 -0.10 15.38 -15.88
N VAL A 115 -1.07 15.68 -15.01
CA VAL A 115 -2.04 14.70 -14.47
C VAL A 115 -2.83 14.05 -15.60
N CYS A 116 -3.30 14.82 -16.60
CA CYS A 116 -3.95 14.27 -17.79
C CYS A 116 -3.01 13.37 -18.61
N HIS A 117 -1.74 13.74 -18.78
CA HIS A 117 -0.74 12.89 -19.44
C HIS A 117 -0.53 11.56 -18.71
N VAL A 118 -0.47 11.56 -17.38
CA VAL A 118 -0.41 10.32 -16.57
C VAL A 118 -1.68 9.47 -16.77
N MET A 119 -2.86 10.07 -16.63
CA MET A 119 -4.14 9.33 -16.76
C MET A 119 -4.38 8.76 -18.16
N MET A 120 -3.81 9.39 -19.21
CA MET A 120 -3.83 8.85 -20.58
C MET A 120 -2.75 7.78 -20.85
N GLY A 121 -1.85 7.49 -19.89
CA GLY A 121 -0.74 6.57 -20.08
C GLY A 121 0.43 7.13 -20.90
N ASN A 122 0.47 8.45 -21.11
CA ASN A 122 1.51 9.16 -21.88
C ASN A 122 2.69 9.65 -21.01
N LEU A 123 2.62 9.47 -19.70
CA LEU A 123 3.65 9.87 -18.73
C LEU A 123 3.60 8.94 -17.53
N VAL A 124 4.77 8.50 -17.06
CA VAL A 124 4.94 7.79 -15.78
C VAL A 124 6.06 8.49 -15.03
N MET A 125 5.80 8.96 -13.82
CA MET A 125 6.76 9.65 -12.93
C MET A 125 7.11 8.84 -11.68
N PHE A 126 6.38 7.75 -11.41
CA PHE A 126 6.59 6.91 -10.24
C PHE A 126 6.54 5.42 -10.60
N ARG A 127 7.47 4.63 -10.05
CA ARG A 127 7.44 3.16 -10.06
C ARG A 127 7.28 2.62 -8.64
N LYS A 128 6.73 1.40 -8.51
CA LYS A 128 6.46 0.76 -7.21
C LYS A 128 7.69 0.55 -6.34
N ASP A 129 8.88 0.48 -6.93
CA ASP A 129 10.17 0.28 -6.28
C ASP A 129 10.84 1.58 -5.80
N SER A 130 10.58 2.73 -6.42
CA SER A 130 11.16 4.03 -6.03
C SER A 130 10.19 4.97 -5.31
N VAL A 131 8.88 4.85 -5.56
CA VAL A 131 7.85 5.82 -5.13
C VAL A 131 7.85 6.12 -3.63
N LEU A 132 8.08 5.14 -2.76
CA LEU A 132 8.13 5.37 -1.31
C LEU A 132 9.33 6.25 -0.93
N ASN A 133 10.51 6.03 -1.53
CA ASN A 133 11.70 6.82 -1.26
C ASN A 133 11.56 8.24 -1.80
N ILE A 134 10.99 8.39 -3.00
CA ILE A 134 10.73 9.70 -3.62
C ILE A 134 9.71 10.50 -2.79
N LEU A 135 8.63 9.88 -2.31
CA LEU A 135 7.66 10.56 -1.45
C LEU A 135 8.25 10.91 -0.07
N ILE A 136 9.16 10.09 0.48
CA ILE A 136 9.91 10.44 1.70
C ILE A 136 10.84 11.64 1.46
N GLN A 137 11.56 11.67 0.33
CA GLN A 137 12.37 12.83 -0.09
C GLN A 137 11.52 14.09 -0.27
N SER A 138 10.27 13.95 -0.73
CA SER A 138 9.35 15.09 -0.90
C SER A 138 8.84 15.72 0.40
N LEU A 139 9.09 15.13 1.57
CA LEU A 139 8.65 15.73 2.85
C LEU A 139 9.43 16.99 3.22
N ASP A 140 10.62 17.18 2.64
CA ASP A 140 11.47 18.36 2.80
C ASP A 140 11.20 19.46 1.72
N TRP A 141 10.20 19.26 0.84
CA TRP A 141 9.85 20.17 -0.27
C TRP A 141 8.82 21.22 0.15
N GLU A 142 8.67 22.30 -0.63
CA GLU A 142 7.72 23.38 -0.31
C GLU A 142 6.25 22.91 -0.38
N THR A 143 5.35 23.59 0.34
CA THR A 143 3.92 23.23 0.45
C THR A 143 3.25 22.95 -0.91
N PHE A 144 3.50 23.78 -1.93
CA PHE A 144 2.92 23.56 -3.26
C PHE A 144 3.59 22.40 -4.00
N GLU A 145 4.91 22.26 -3.90
CA GLU A 145 5.68 21.14 -4.44
C GLU A 145 5.16 19.79 -3.91
N GLN A 146 4.90 19.71 -2.60
CA GLN A 146 4.30 18.53 -1.97
C GLN A 146 2.90 18.25 -2.53
N TYR A 147 2.02 19.24 -2.61
CA TYR A 147 0.68 19.03 -3.19
C TYR A 147 0.75 18.56 -4.66
N CYS A 148 1.64 19.14 -5.46
CA CYS A 148 1.91 18.69 -6.82
C CYS A 148 2.40 17.24 -6.88
N ALA A 149 3.40 16.87 -6.08
CA ALA A 149 3.92 15.51 -5.99
C ALA A 149 2.84 14.50 -5.59
N TRP A 150 1.99 14.85 -4.60
CA TRP A 150 0.84 14.02 -4.21
C TRP A 150 -0.23 13.93 -5.30
N GLN A 151 -0.60 15.02 -6.00
CA GLN A 151 -1.57 14.93 -7.11
C GLN A 151 -1.03 14.07 -8.26
N LEU A 152 0.25 14.22 -8.62
CA LEU A 152 0.90 13.41 -9.65
C LEU A 152 0.96 11.93 -9.23
N PHE A 153 1.31 11.62 -7.97
CA PHE A 153 1.26 10.25 -7.44
C PHE A 153 -0.15 9.65 -7.54
N LEU A 154 -1.18 10.42 -7.15
CA LEU A 154 -2.58 9.97 -7.15
C LEU A 154 -3.20 9.84 -8.54
N ALA A 155 -2.58 10.39 -9.58
CA ALA A 155 -2.91 10.11 -10.97
C ALA A 155 -2.40 8.74 -11.45
N HIS A 156 -1.42 8.14 -10.75
CA HIS A 156 -0.90 6.80 -11.07
C HIS A 156 -1.73 5.70 -10.39
N ASN A 157 -1.87 4.55 -11.07
CA ASN A 157 -2.51 3.35 -10.52
C ASN A 157 -1.56 2.56 -9.57
N ILE A 158 -0.99 3.23 -8.56
CA ILE A 158 -0.16 2.63 -7.52
C ILE A 158 -1.03 2.44 -6.26
N PRO A 159 -1.21 1.21 -5.74
CA PRO A 159 -1.98 0.98 -4.51
C PRO A 159 -1.39 1.71 -3.32
N LEU A 160 -2.22 2.35 -2.50
CA LEU A 160 -1.81 3.14 -1.32
C LEU A 160 -0.98 2.29 -0.33
N GLU A 161 -1.26 1.00 -0.22
CA GLU A 161 -0.48 0.04 0.58
C GLU A 161 1.01 -0.07 0.17
N THR A 162 1.37 0.34 -1.06
CA THR A 162 2.78 0.43 -1.51
C THR A 162 3.54 1.54 -0.77
N ILE A 163 2.85 2.63 -0.40
CA ILE A 163 3.46 3.83 0.21
C ILE A 163 3.08 4.03 1.69
N ILE A 164 2.24 3.16 2.25
CA ILE A 164 1.79 3.28 3.65
C ILE A 164 2.91 3.36 4.71
N PRO A 165 4.14 2.83 4.51
CA PRO A 165 5.21 3.02 5.49
C PRO A 165 5.61 4.49 5.71
N ILE A 166 5.29 5.41 4.78
CA ILE A 166 5.56 6.84 4.95
C ILE A 166 4.92 7.41 6.24
N LEU A 167 3.84 6.82 6.76
CA LEU A 167 3.21 7.21 8.03
C LEU A 167 4.18 7.23 9.23
N GLN A 168 5.28 6.46 9.17
CA GLN A 168 6.34 6.45 10.19
C GLN A 168 7.29 7.66 10.09
N HIS A 169 7.35 8.31 8.92
CA HIS A 169 8.14 9.52 8.66
C HIS A 169 7.32 10.81 8.86
N LEU A 170 5.98 10.74 8.82
CA LEU A 170 5.11 11.90 8.95
C LEU A 170 4.99 12.42 10.39
N LYS A 171 5.57 13.58 10.67
CA LYS A 171 5.43 14.27 11.95
C LYS A 171 4.28 15.26 11.90
N TYR A 172 3.49 15.32 12.97
CA TYR A 172 2.26 16.11 13.07
C TYR A 172 2.41 17.60 12.71
N LYS A 173 3.43 18.31 13.23
CA LYS A 173 3.62 19.75 12.96
C LYS A 173 4.46 20.05 11.71
N GLU A 174 5.19 19.09 11.16
CA GLU A 174 6.17 19.34 10.09
C GLU A 174 5.63 18.97 8.70
N HIS A 175 4.78 17.95 8.55
CA HIS A 175 4.33 17.45 7.23
C HIS A 175 2.79 17.50 7.04
N PRO A 176 2.13 18.67 7.19
CA PRO A 176 0.66 18.77 7.12
C PRO A 176 0.08 18.43 5.73
N GLU A 177 0.80 18.72 4.65
CA GLU A 177 0.39 18.46 3.26
C GLU A 177 0.20 16.95 3.05
N ALA A 178 1.26 16.17 3.27
CA ALA A 178 1.25 14.72 3.14
C ALA A 178 0.23 14.05 4.08
N LEU A 179 0.10 14.53 5.33
CA LEU A 179 -0.92 14.05 6.27
C LEU A 179 -2.35 14.32 5.75
N SER A 180 -2.61 15.50 5.18
CA SER A 180 -3.92 15.83 4.63
C SER A 180 -4.26 14.96 3.41
N CYS A 181 -3.31 14.77 2.48
CA CYS A 181 -3.48 13.93 1.31
C CYS A 181 -3.76 12.47 1.69
N LEU A 182 -2.98 11.90 2.62
CA LEU A 182 -3.17 10.52 3.06
C LEU A 182 -4.47 10.30 3.81
N LEU A 183 -4.88 11.23 4.68
CA LEU A 183 -6.17 11.12 5.38
C LEU A 183 -7.36 11.14 4.40
N LEU A 184 -7.27 11.94 3.34
CA LEU A 184 -8.29 12.05 2.30
C LEU A 184 -8.36 10.84 1.35
N GLN A 185 -7.30 10.02 1.26
CA GLN A 185 -7.31 8.80 0.44
C GLN A 185 -7.53 7.52 1.27
N LEU A 186 -6.95 7.41 2.47
CA LEU A 186 -7.21 6.29 3.41
C LEU A 186 -8.70 6.13 3.74
N ARG A 187 -9.46 7.23 3.79
CA ARG A 187 -10.93 7.21 3.97
C ARG A 187 -11.72 6.63 2.77
N ARG A 188 -11.05 6.38 1.64
CA ARG A 188 -11.60 5.70 0.45
C ARG A 188 -11.20 4.22 0.44
N GLU A 189 -10.07 3.89 1.06
CA GLU A 189 -9.57 2.52 1.20
C GLU A 189 -10.38 1.70 2.22
N LYS A 190 -10.44 0.40 1.97
CA LYS A 190 -10.84 -0.61 2.95
C LYS A 190 -9.61 -0.94 3.81
N PRO A 191 -9.68 -0.88 5.15
CA PRO A 191 -8.50 -1.08 6.00
C PRO A 191 -7.94 -2.49 5.84
N SER A 192 -6.63 -2.59 5.66
CA SER A 192 -5.84 -3.82 5.86
C SER A 192 -5.20 -3.83 7.25
N GLU A 193 -4.74 -4.99 7.73
CA GLU A 193 -4.04 -5.07 9.02
C GLU A 193 -2.77 -4.20 9.03
N GLU A 194 -2.05 -4.09 7.91
CA GLU A 194 -0.85 -3.27 7.79
C GLU A 194 -1.19 -1.77 7.79
N MET A 195 -2.26 -1.34 7.10
CA MET A 195 -2.73 0.05 7.18
C MET A 195 -3.10 0.43 8.63
N VAL A 196 -3.84 -0.41 9.33
CA VAL A 196 -4.23 -0.18 10.73
C VAL A 196 -3.00 -0.16 11.64
N LYS A 197 -2.04 -1.07 11.43
CA LYS A 197 -0.76 -1.11 12.15
C LYS A 197 0.06 0.16 11.97
N MET A 198 0.20 0.67 10.74
CA MET A 198 0.98 1.89 10.48
C MET A 198 0.28 3.16 10.98
N VAL A 199 -1.05 3.21 10.95
CA VAL A 199 -1.87 4.27 11.59
C VAL A 199 -1.68 4.27 13.11
N LEU A 200 -1.71 3.11 13.76
CA LEU A 200 -1.51 2.98 15.21
C LEU A 200 -0.04 3.19 15.63
N SER A 201 0.92 2.96 14.73
CA SER A 201 2.36 3.17 14.99
C SER A 201 2.75 4.64 15.09
N ARG A 202 1.85 5.58 14.74
CA ARG A 202 2.04 7.01 14.94
C ARG A 202 2.05 7.36 16.44
N PRO A 203 2.95 8.24 16.93
CA PRO A 203 2.91 8.71 18.32
C PRO A 203 1.56 9.33 18.68
N CYS A 204 1.12 9.13 19.93
CA CYS A 204 -0.04 9.85 20.46
C CYS A 204 0.38 11.30 20.78
N HIS A 205 -0.40 12.27 20.31
CA HIS A 205 -0.22 13.69 20.63
C HIS A 205 -1.61 14.34 20.71
N PRO A 206 -1.94 15.15 21.74
CA PRO A 206 -3.30 15.69 21.92
C PRO A 206 -3.84 16.46 20.71
N ASP A 207 -2.99 17.21 20.03
CA ASP A 207 -3.37 17.95 18.82
C ASP A 207 -3.35 17.10 17.52
N ASP A 208 -2.73 15.91 17.49
CA ASP A 208 -2.68 15.07 16.28
C ASP A 208 -3.96 14.23 16.16
N GLN A 209 -4.93 14.77 15.44
CA GLN A 209 -6.22 14.13 15.22
C GLN A 209 -6.22 13.13 14.06
N PHE A 210 -5.08 12.87 13.38
CA PHE A 210 -5.00 11.99 12.21
C PHE A 210 -5.52 10.58 12.51
N THR A 211 -4.93 9.92 13.52
CA THR A 211 -5.21 8.51 13.84
C THR A 211 -6.66 8.32 14.30
N THR A 212 -7.14 9.16 15.23
CA THR A 212 -8.54 9.12 15.68
C THR A 212 -9.52 9.39 14.53
N SER A 213 -9.20 10.30 13.60
CA SER A 213 -10.07 10.62 12.47
C SER A 213 -10.21 9.46 11.48
N ILE A 214 -9.12 8.80 11.12
CA ILE A 214 -9.19 7.66 10.18
C ILE A 214 -9.78 6.41 10.84
N LEU A 215 -9.43 6.13 12.10
CA LEU A 215 -10.04 5.03 12.86
C LEU A 215 -11.55 5.23 13.02
N ARG A 216 -12.03 6.45 13.32
CA ARG A 216 -13.46 6.78 13.34
C ARG A 216 -14.10 6.54 11.97
N HIS A 217 -13.44 6.93 10.88
CA HIS A 217 -14.01 6.75 9.54
C HIS A 217 -14.14 5.27 9.16
N TRP A 218 -13.14 4.45 9.47
CA TRP A 218 -13.21 3.01 9.23
C TRP A 218 -14.19 2.31 10.19
N CYS A 219 -14.25 2.68 11.47
CA CYS A 219 -15.18 2.08 12.43
C CYS A 219 -16.66 2.43 12.15
N MET A 220 -16.94 3.40 11.28
CA MET A 220 -18.30 3.75 10.81
C MET A 220 -18.70 3.06 9.49
N LYS A 221 -17.82 2.25 8.88
CA LYS A 221 -18.04 1.60 7.57
C LYS A 221 -17.66 0.11 7.54
N HIS A 222 -16.65 -0.26 8.31
CA HIS A 222 -15.93 -1.54 8.30
C HIS A 222 -15.59 -1.93 9.74
N ASP A 223 -16.56 -1.82 10.64
CA ASP A 223 -16.44 -2.01 12.08
C ASP A 223 -15.98 -3.41 12.47
N GLU A 224 -16.63 -4.46 11.96
CA GLU A 224 -16.24 -5.86 12.20
C GLU A 224 -14.79 -6.14 11.76
N LEU A 225 -14.41 -5.66 10.58
CA LEU A 225 -13.08 -5.85 9.99
C LEU A 225 -12.00 -5.10 10.76
N LEU A 226 -12.26 -3.85 11.13
CA LEU A 226 -11.35 -3.06 11.96
C LEU A 226 -11.18 -3.68 13.34
N ALA A 227 -12.25 -4.22 13.93
CA ALA A 227 -12.19 -4.89 15.23
C ALA A 227 -11.34 -6.18 15.18
N GLU A 228 -11.45 -7.01 14.13
CA GLU A 228 -10.57 -8.17 13.95
C GLU A 228 -9.10 -7.77 13.66
N HIS A 229 -8.83 -6.73 12.87
CA HIS A 229 -7.47 -6.24 12.67
C HIS A 229 -6.85 -5.70 13.97
N ILE A 230 -7.60 -4.95 14.79
CA ILE A 230 -7.10 -4.46 16.07
C ILE A 230 -6.92 -5.61 17.08
N LYS A 231 -7.84 -6.59 17.13
CA LYS A 231 -7.69 -7.83 17.92
C LYS A 231 -6.41 -8.58 17.56
N SER A 232 -6.14 -8.76 16.26
CA SER A 232 -4.91 -9.37 15.76
C SER A 232 -3.66 -8.62 16.27
N LEU A 233 -3.64 -7.29 16.17
CA LEU A 233 -2.52 -6.46 16.61
C LEU A 233 -2.36 -6.41 18.14
N LEU A 234 -3.45 -6.38 18.92
CA LEU A 234 -3.42 -6.44 20.38
C LEU A 234 -2.83 -7.77 20.87
N ILE A 235 -3.32 -8.91 20.35
CA ILE A 235 -2.84 -10.24 20.75
C ILE A 235 -1.35 -10.41 20.39
N LYS A 236 -0.94 -10.01 19.18
CA LYS A 236 0.47 -10.05 18.75
C LYS A 236 1.37 -9.25 19.68
N ASN A 237 1.07 -7.97 19.92
CA ASN A 237 1.95 -7.10 20.70
C ASN A 237 1.92 -7.36 22.22
N ASN A 238 0.83 -7.96 22.74
CA ASN A 238 0.75 -8.45 24.12
C ASN A 238 1.63 -9.70 24.36
N SER A 239 1.87 -10.52 23.33
CA SER A 239 2.64 -11.77 23.46
C SER A 239 4.17 -11.60 23.55
N LEU A 240 4.69 -10.40 23.28
CA LEU A 240 6.13 -10.13 23.24
C LEU A 240 6.75 -10.16 24.66
N PRO A 241 7.63 -11.13 24.99
CA PRO A 241 8.17 -11.22 26.34
C PRO A 241 9.11 -10.04 26.63
N ARG A 242 8.95 -9.40 27.80
CA ARG A 242 9.80 -8.29 28.31
C ARG A 242 11.26 -8.71 28.63
N LYS A 243 11.88 -9.59 27.83
CA LYS A 243 13.31 -9.91 27.91
C LYS A 243 14.12 -8.76 27.33
N ARG A 244 14.75 -7.97 28.22
CA ARG A 244 15.84 -7.01 27.96
C ARG A 244 16.50 -7.19 26.58
N GLN A 245 16.08 -6.40 25.60
CA GLN A 245 16.78 -6.36 24.33
C GLN A 245 18.08 -5.57 24.51
N SER A 246 19.17 -6.11 23.96
CA SER A 246 20.53 -5.62 24.25
C SER A 246 20.80 -4.26 23.62
N LEU A 247 21.63 -3.45 24.28
CA LEU A 247 22.24 -2.24 23.73
C LEU A 247 23.22 -2.60 22.59
N ARG A 248 22.73 -2.91 21.38
CA ARG A 248 23.57 -3.17 20.19
C ARG A 248 22.83 -3.19 18.83
N SER A 249 22.34 -2.04 18.38
CA SER A 249 22.11 -1.75 16.94
C SER A 249 21.87 -0.25 16.71
N SER A 250 22.91 0.49 16.36
CA SER A 250 22.84 1.93 16.04
C SER A 250 22.56 2.17 14.55
N SER A 251 21.36 1.79 14.09
CA SER A 251 20.75 2.21 12.82
C SER A 251 19.24 2.07 12.93
N SER A 252 18.47 2.93 12.25
CA SER A 252 17.00 2.98 12.18
C SER A 252 16.21 2.65 13.47
N LYS A 253 16.11 3.63 14.38
CA LYS A 253 15.09 3.64 15.46
C LYS A 253 13.67 3.93 14.90
N LEU A 254 13.16 3.06 14.05
CA LEU A 254 11.73 3.06 13.70
C LEU A 254 10.92 2.64 14.94
N ALA A 255 9.87 3.39 15.27
CA ALA A 255 9.09 3.14 16.48
C ALA A 255 8.32 1.80 16.35
N GLN A 256 8.65 0.84 17.22
CA GLN A 256 7.92 -0.42 17.31
C GLN A 256 6.60 -0.19 18.05
N LEU A 257 5.49 -0.52 17.40
CA LEU A 257 4.13 -0.39 17.95
C LEU A 257 4.02 -1.07 19.33
N THR A 258 3.75 -0.28 20.37
CA THR A 258 3.62 -0.81 21.74
C THR A 258 2.18 -1.13 22.09
N LEU A 259 1.98 -2.01 23.08
CA LEU A 259 0.65 -2.29 23.62
C LEU A 259 -0.01 -1.03 24.20
N GLU A 260 0.76 -0.21 24.92
CA GLU A 260 0.29 1.07 25.49
C GLU A 260 -0.21 2.03 24.40
N GLN A 261 0.52 2.13 23.29
CA GLN A 261 0.18 2.98 22.15
C GLN A 261 -1.13 2.55 21.45
N ILE A 262 -1.39 1.23 21.34
CA ILE A 262 -2.67 0.74 20.81
C ILE A 262 -3.81 1.08 21.79
N LEU A 263 -3.62 0.86 23.08
CA LEU A 263 -4.64 1.17 24.11
C LEU A 263 -4.94 2.67 24.18
N GLU A 264 -3.95 3.54 24.05
CA GLU A 264 -4.14 5.00 24.06
C GLU A 264 -4.86 5.50 22.81
N HIS A 265 -4.54 5.00 21.60
CA HIS A 265 -5.33 5.30 20.40
C HIS A 265 -6.77 4.77 20.48
N LEU A 266 -6.98 3.61 21.13
CA LEU A 266 -8.32 3.06 21.38
C LEU A 266 -9.12 3.89 22.40
N ASP A 267 -8.50 4.37 23.47
CA ASP A 267 -9.20 5.21 24.45
C ASP A 267 -9.58 6.58 23.86
N ASN A 268 -8.68 7.17 23.06
CA ASN A 268 -8.99 8.36 22.27
C ASN A 268 -10.17 8.12 21.30
N LEU A 269 -10.24 6.96 20.66
CA LEU A 269 -11.38 6.57 19.83
C LEU A 269 -12.67 6.37 20.66
N ARG A 270 -12.59 5.73 21.83
CA ARG A 270 -13.73 5.54 22.76
C ARG A 270 -14.33 6.88 23.15
N LEU A 271 -13.51 7.80 23.65
CA LEU A 271 -13.92 9.16 24.04
C LEU A 271 -14.54 9.90 22.86
N ASN A 272 -13.93 9.83 21.67
CA ASN A 272 -14.45 10.44 20.45
C ASN A 272 -15.78 9.84 19.96
N LEU A 273 -16.01 8.54 20.17
CA LEU A 273 -17.25 7.85 19.79
C LEU A 273 -18.42 8.10 20.75
N THR A 274 -18.22 8.58 21.97
CA THR A 274 -19.32 8.95 22.89
C THR A 274 -20.33 9.94 22.27
N ASN A 275 -19.86 10.80 21.36
CA ASN A 275 -20.65 11.79 20.63
C ASN A 275 -21.30 11.22 19.35
N THR A 276 -21.56 9.90 19.29
CA THR A 276 -22.28 9.25 18.19
C THR A 276 -22.88 7.90 18.61
N LYS A 277 -23.94 7.47 17.91
CA LYS A 277 -24.58 6.17 18.14
C LYS A 277 -23.79 5.09 17.38
N GLN A 278 -22.63 4.70 17.91
CA GLN A 278 -21.74 3.70 17.31
C GLN A 278 -21.43 2.56 18.28
N ASN A 279 -21.68 1.33 17.82
CA ASN A 279 -21.51 0.09 18.56
C ASN A 279 -20.15 -0.59 18.30
N PHE A 280 -19.14 0.14 17.79
CA PHE A 280 -17.82 -0.42 17.50
C PHE A 280 -17.18 -1.09 18.73
N PHE A 281 -17.31 -0.48 19.92
CA PHE A 281 -16.82 -1.07 21.16
C PHE A 281 -17.67 -2.24 21.69
N SER A 282 -18.84 -2.50 21.10
CA SER A 282 -19.66 -3.68 21.38
C SER A 282 -19.32 -4.88 20.49
N GLN A 283 -18.35 -4.74 19.57
CA GLN A 283 -17.96 -5.81 18.65
C GLN A 283 -17.20 -6.93 19.39
N THR A 284 -17.68 -8.17 19.32
CA THR A 284 -17.06 -9.35 19.96
C THR A 284 -15.53 -9.43 19.81
N PRO A 285 -14.93 -9.14 18.62
CA PRO A 285 -13.48 -9.12 18.46
C PRO A 285 -12.74 -8.17 19.41
N ILE A 286 -13.23 -6.93 19.62
CA ILE A 286 -12.55 -5.97 20.48
C ILE A 286 -12.73 -6.32 21.97
N LEU A 287 -13.90 -6.82 22.35
CA LEU A 287 -14.21 -7.28 23.72
C LEU A 287 -13.31 -8.45 24.13
N GLN A 288 -13.19 -9.48 23.28
CA GLN A 288 -12.29 -10.62 23.50
C GLN A 288 -10.82 -10.18 23.57
N ALA A 289 -10.40 -9.24 22.72
CA ALA A 289 -9.02 -8.72 22.73
C ALA A 289 -8.71 -7.94 24.01
N LEU A 290 -9.64 -7.11 24.49
CA LEU A 290 -9.51 -6.34 25.71
C LEU A 290 -9.42 -7.25 26.95
N GLN A 291 -10.29 -8.26 27.07
CA GLN A 291 -10.19 -9.26 28.16
C GLN A 291 -8.84 -9.99 28.15
N HIS A 292 -8.39 -10.45 26.98
CA HIS A 292 -7.11 -11.15 26.83
C HIS A 292 -5.91 -10.26 27.20
N VAL A 293 -5.97 -8.96 26.89
CA VAL A 293 -4.94 -7.98 27.29
C VAL A 293 -5.02 -7.67 28.78
N GLN A 294 -6.22 -7.48 29.33
CA GLN A 294 -6.44 -7.20 30.76
C GLN A 294 -5.92 -8.34 31.65
N ALA A 295 -6.03 -9.59 31.19
CA ALA A 295 -5.54 -10.77 31.91
C ALA A 295 -4.00 -10.82 32.06
N SER A 296 -3.23 -10.12 31.22
CA SER A 296 -1.76 -10.20 31.20
C SER A 296 -1.01 -8.87 31.25
N CYS A 297 -1.68 -7.73 31.14
CA CYS A 297 -1.07 -6.42 31.35
C CYS A 297 -0.80 -6.15 32.85
N ASP A 298 0.08 -5.19 33.14
CA ASP A 298 0.38 -4.80 34.53
C ASP A 298 -0.64 -3.78 35.07
N GLU A 299 -0.69 -3.67 36.41
CA GLU A 299 -1.67 -2.84 37.12
C GLU A 299 -1.59 -1.35 36.74
N ALA A 300 -0.43 -0.86 36.29
CA ALA A 300 -0.31 0.53 35.83
C ALA A 300 -1.10 0.77 34.54
N HIS A 301 -1.06 -0.18 33.59
CA HIS A 301 -1.88 -0.12 32.37
C HIS A 301 -3.38 -0.29 32.69
N LYS A 302 -3.74 -1.17 33.64
CA LYS A 302 -5.13 -1.35 34.08
C LYS A 302 -5.71 -0.08 34.71
N MET A 303 -4.93 0.61 35.56
CA MET A 303 -5.34 1.89 36.15
C MET A 303 -5.35 3.03 35.13
N LYS A 304 -4.45 3.05 34.14
CA LYS A 304 -4.42 4.07 33.08
C LYS A 304 -5.62 3.96 32.12
N PHE A 305 -6.08 2.74 31.83
CA PHE A 305 -7.11 2.45 30.83
C PHE A 305 -8.35 1.75 31.42
N SER A 306 -8.70 2.03 32.68
CA SER A 306 -9.81 1.36 33.38
C SER A 306 -11.13 1.43 32.63
N ASP A 307 -11.47 2.61 32.12
CA ASP A 307 -12.68 2.88 31.34
C ASP A 307 -12.74 2.15 29.99
N LEU A 308 -11.59 1.75 29.44
CA LEU A 308 -11.49 1.01 28.19
C LEU A 308 -11.66 -0.49 28.45
N PHE A 309 -11.11 -0.99 29.56
CA PHE A 309 -11.26 -2.39 29.96
C PHE A 309 -12.66 -2.71 30.51
N SER A 310 -13.32 -1.80 31.24
CA SER A 310 -14.64 -2.03 31.82
C SER A 310 -15.72 -2.32 30.77
N LEU A 311 -15.58 -1.80 29.54
CA LEU A 311 -16.42 -2.14 28.38
C LEU A 311 -16.44 -3.64 28.07
N ALA A 312 -15.37 -4.36 28.42
CA ALA A 312 -15.22 -5.79 28.20
C ALA A 312 -15.49 -6.63 29.45
N GLU A 313 -15.67 -6.03 30.62
CA GLU A 313 -16.01 -6.75 31.87
C GLU A 313 -17.48 -7.21 31.88
N GLU A 314 -18.37 -6.51 31.17
CA GLU A 314 -19.77 -6.93 30.99
C GLU A 314 -19.94 -8.09 29.97
N TYR A 315 -18.90 -8.45 29.22
CA TYR A 315 -18.94 -9.49 28.19
C TYR A 315 -18.69 -10.90 28.79
N GLU A 316 -19.73 -11.56 29.30
CA GLU A 316 -19.65 -13.01 29.56
C GLU A 316 -19.53 -13.79 28.24
N ASP A 317 -18.31 -14.19 27.86
CA ASP A 317 -18.11 -15.12 26.74
C ASP A 317 -18.76 -16.48 27.09
N SER A 318 -19.90 -16.74 26.48
CA SER A 318 -20.81 -17.85 26.82
C SER A 318 -20.21 -19.26 26.64
N SER A 319 -19.00 -19.38 26.07
CA SER A 319 -18.23 -20.61 26.01
C SER A 319 -17.65 -21.06 27.37
N THR A 320 -17.47 -20.13 28.32
CA THR A 320 -16.60 -20.32 29.50
C THR A 320 -17.25 -21.02 30.70
N LYS A 321 -18.50 -21.49 30.60
CA LYS A 321 -19.21 -22.16 31.71
C LYS A 321 -18.90 -23.67 31.73
N PRO A 322 -18.07 -24.18 32.66
CA PRO A 322 -17.81 -25.61 32.75
C PRO A 322 -19.10 -26.37 33.11
N PRO A 323 -19.34 -27.57 32.55
CA PRO A 323 -20.57 -28.32 32.80
C PRO A 323 -20.66 -28.69 34.28
N LYS A 324 -21.61 -28.07 35.00
CA LYS A 324 -21.79 -28.28 36.45
C LYS A 324 -22.05 -29.76 36.74
N SER A 325 -21.06 -30.40 37.37
CA SER A 325 -21.09 -31.82 37.76
C SER A 325 -22.27 -32.11 38.71
N ARG A 326 -23.39 -32.57 38.13
CA ARG A 326 -24.63 -32.83 38.86
C ARG A 326 -24.59 -34.19 39.54
N ARG A 327 -23.75 -34.31 40.58
CA ARG A 327 -23.68 -35.50 41.45
C ARG A 327 -25.08 -35.87 41.97
N LYS A 328 -25.63 -36.99 41.48
CA LYS A 328 -26.54 -37.85 42.23
C LYS A 328 -26.04 -39.29 42.10
N ALA A 329 -25.79 -39.93 43.24
CA ALA A 329 -25.47 -41.34 43.27
C ALA A 329 -26.75 -42.20 43.21
N ALA A 330 -26.56 -43.39 42.66
CA ALA A 330 -27.21 -44.71 42.85
C ALA A 330 -28.27 -44.87 43.98
N LEU A 331 -29.15 -45.88 43.97
CA LEU A 331 -29.07 -47.23 43.37
C LEU A 331 -30.39 -47.57 42.61
N SER A 332 -30.62 -48.74 41.97
CA SER A 332 -29.94 -50.04 41.96
C SER A 332 -30.06 -50.79 40.60
N SER A 333 -29.24 -51.83 40.40
CA SER A 333 -29.16 -52.73 39.23
C SER A 333 -30.12 -53.95 39.39
N PRO A 334 -30.31 -54.89 38.41
CA PRO A 334 -29.69 -55.07 37.08
C PRO A 334 -30.75 -55.30 35.95
N ARG A 335 -30.66 -56.07 34.83
CA ARG A 335 -29.69 -57.06 34.29
C ARG A 335 -29.90 -57.33 32.76
N SER A 336 -28.86 -57.82 32.08
CA SER A 336 -28.86 -58.72 30.89
C SER A 336 -29.38 -58.30 29.49
N ARG A 337 -28.38 -58.09 28.59
CA ARG A 337 -28.10 -58.85 27.33
C ARG A 337 -28.82 -58.54 25.98
N LYS A 338 -27.93 -58.26 25.00
CA LYS A 338 -27.83 -58.77 23.60
C LYS A 338 -28.60 -58.09 22.44
N ASN A 339 -27.78 -57.48 21.57
CA ASN A 339 -27.65 -57.70 20.11
C ASN A 339 -28.77 -57.36 19.09
N ALA A 340 -28.37 -56.51 18.13
CA ALA A 340 -28.49 -56.67 16.66
C ALA A 340 -29.77 -56.26 15.89
N THR A 341 -29.61 -55.21 15.07
CA THR A 341 -30.03 -55.03 13.66
C THR A 341 -31.47 -55.38 13.18
N GLN A 342 -32.22 -54.34 12.77
CA GLN A 342 -32.90 -54.12 11.45
C GLN A 342 -33.80 -55.20 10.79
N PRO A 343 -34.66 -54.86 9.78
CA PRO A 343 -35.46 -53.64 9.48
C PRO A 343 -36.95 -54.07 9.22
N PRO A 344 -37.68 -53.81 8.09
CA PRO A 344 -37.95 -52.61 7.25
C PRO A 344 -39.48 -52.31 6.97
N ASN A 345 -39.75 -51.31 6.10
CA ASN A 345 -40.79 -51.24 5.04
C ASN A 345 -42.23 -50.66 5.23
N ALA A 346 -42.83 -50.33 4.05
CA ALA A 346 -44.14 -49.72 3.69
C ALA A 346 -44.30 -48.21 4.04
N GLU A 347 -44.76 -47.29 3.17
CA GLU A 347 -45.77 -47.26 2.08
C GLU A 347 -47.22 -47.21 2.63
N GLU A 348 -48.20 -46.48 2.07
CA GLU A 348 -48.38 -45.95 0.70
C GLU A 348 -48.36 -44.39 0.57
N GLU A 349 -49.38 -43.75 -0.04
CA GLU A 349 -49.23 -42.53 -0.90
C GLU A 349 -50.48 -41.58 -0.95
N SER A 350 -50.67 -40.82 -2.05
CA SER A 350 -51.77 -39.91 -2.44
C SER A 350 -51.60 -38.41 -2.11
N GLY A 351 -51.74 -37.44 -3.04
CA GLY A 351 -51.87 -37.55 -4.52
C GLY A 351 -52.43 -36.27 -5.22
N SER A 352 -52.05 -36.04 -6.50
CA SER A 352 -52.63 -35.05 -7.49
C SER A 352 -52.38 -33.54 -7.24
N SER A 353 -52.23 -32.60 -8.22
CA SER A 353 -51.76 -32.54 -9.64
C SER A 353 -51.50 -31.03 -9.97
N SER A 354 -50.83 -30.54 -11.05
CA SER A 354 -51.00 -30.78 -12.51
C SER A 354 -49.82 -30.21 -13.37
N ALA A 355 -49.88 -30.40 -14.71
CA ALA A 355 -48.89 -30.22 -15.81
C ALA A 355 -48.41 -28.76 -16.10
N SER A 356 -47.46 -28.44 -17.02
CA SER A 356 -46.92 -29.07 -18.27
C SER A 356 -45.42 -28.69 -18.55
N GLU A 357 -44.51 -29.55 -19.04
CA GLU A 357 -44.12 -29.91 -20.45
C GLU A 357 -43.55 -28.72 -21.29
N GLU A 358 -42.46 -28.81 -22.10
CA GLU A 358 -41.85 -29.91 -22.92
C GLU A 358 -40.30 -30.15 -22.76
N GLU A 359 -39.79 -31.21 -23.44
CA GLU A 359 -38.52 -32.02 -23.48
C GLU A 359 -37.14 -31.42 -23.91
N ASP A 360 -35.92 -32.04 -23.73
CA ASP A 360 -35.33 -33.10 -22.80
C ASP A 360 -33.89 -32.72 -22.33
N THR A 361 -32.71 -33.04 -22.89
CA THR A 361 -32.23 -33.84 -24.07
C THR A 361 -30.91 -34.60 -23.70
N LYS A 362 -30.44 -35.58 -24.50
CA LYS A 362 -29.30 -36.51 -24.21
C LYS A 362 -28.31 -36.68 -25.39
N PRO A 363 -27.12 -37.35 -25.29
CA PRO A 363 -26.63 -38.29 -24.25
C PRO A 363 -25.15 -38.16 -23.76
N LYS A 364 -24.70 -39.09 -22.89
CA LYS A 364 -23.32 -39.34 -22.41
C LYS A 364 -22.42 -40.08 -23.42
N PRO A 365 -21.08 -40.08 -23.23
CA PRO A 365 -20.37 -41.38 -23.09
C PRO A 365 -19.36 -41.45 -21.90
N THR A 366 -18.36 -42.35 -21.94
CA THR A 366 -17.75 -43.03 -20.77
C THR A 366 -16.21 -42.98 -20.64
N LYS A 367 -15.68 -43.36 -19.46
CA LYS A 367 -14.24 -43.48 -19.14
C LYS A 367 -13.56 -44.69 -19.80
N ARG A 368 -12.28 -44.57 -20.21
CA ARG A 368 -11.30 -45.69 -20.17
C ARG A 368 -9.82 -45.22 -20.08
N LYS A 369 -8.89 -46.18 -19.86
CA LYS A 369 -7.48 -45.96 -19.44
C LYS A 369 -6.43 -46.37 -20.48
N ARG A 370 -5.29 -45.64 -20.48
CA ARG A 370 -3.85 -46.02 -20.63
C ARG A 370 -3.12 -44.97 -21.49
N LYS A 371 -1.84 -44.61 -21.36
CA LYS A 371 -0.67 -44.82 -20.46
C LYS A 371 0.56 -45.08 -21.35
N GLY A 372 1.51 -44.16 -21.32
CA GLY A 372 2.87 -44.27 -21.88
C GLY A 372 3.25 -43.03 -22.71
N SER A 373 4.53 -42.66 -22.87
CA SER A 373 5.74 -42.99 -22.08
C SER A 373 6.97 -42.30 -22.70
N SER A 374 7.64 -41.38 -21.97
CA SER A 374 8.96 -40.84 -22.35
C SER A 374 9.67 -40.11 -21.20
N ALA A 375 10.69 -40.76 -20.63
CA ALA A 375 11.97 -40.12 -20.27
C ALA A 375 13.00 -40.70 -21.29
N VAL A 376 14.18 -40.16 -21.59
CA VAL A 376 15.25 -39.37 -20.91
C VAL A 376 15.90 -38.50 -22.04
N GLY A 377 16.62 -37.37 -21.90
CA GLY A 377 17.30 -36.66 -20.79
C GLY A 377 18.82 -36.54 -21.09
N SER A 378 19.54 -35.51 -20.60
CA SER A 378 21.02 -35.48 -20.40
C SER A 378 21.48 -34.13 -19.79
N ASP A 379 22.65 -34.12 -19.14
CA ASP A 379 23.33 -32.99 -18.48
C ASP A 379 24.49 -32.37 -19.31
N SER A 380 25.12 -31.32 -18.73
CA SER A 380 26.40 -30.66 -19.06
C SER A 380 26.45 -29.73 -20.28
N ASP A 381 27.21 -28.62 -20.27
CA ASP A 381 28.18 -28.11 -19.26
C ASP A 381 27.69 -26.87 -18.47
#